data_AF-Q1GA03-F1
#
_entry.id   AF-Q1GA03-F1
#
_cell.length_a   1.000
_cell.length_b   1.000
_cell.length_c   1.000
_cell.angle_alpha   90.00
_cell.angle_beta   90.00
_cell.angle_gamma   90.00
#
_symmetry.space_group_name_H-M   'P 1'
#
loop_
_entity.id
_entity.type
_entity.pdbx_description
1 polymer ?
#
loop_
_entity_poly.entity_id
_entity_poly.type
_entity_poly.pdbx_seq_one_letter_code
_entity_poly.pdbx_strand_id
1 'polypeptide(L)'
;MIKGNFRTRKSNASRIRRTYKTYFAFNFSFLTRDKRYNLDKNNNSIDKNVQAKLLEKIEKLSIEEISVVLGWAKEQGLEQLPNNVVSLSINPFFSSSGRLEEYGDVYWVFRLNDKGRVIGKINRNIFYILAIDTKFNLYKH
;
A
#
# COMPACT_ATOMS: atom_id res chain seq x y z
N MET A 1 -6.45 23.69 -66.80
CA MET A 1 -6.69 24.15 -65.41
C MET A 1 -7.03 22.92 -64.56
N ILE A 2 -6.08 22.42 -63.75
CA ILE A 2 -6.24 21.19 -62.96
C ILE A 2 -6.83 21.57 -61.59
N LYS A 3 -8.02 21.06 -61.25
CA LYS A 3 -8.62 21.19 -59.91
C LYS A 3 -7.92 20.21 -58.97
N GLY A 4 -7.06 20.71 -58.09
CA GLY A 4 -6.44 19.92 -57.03
C GLY A 4 -7.45 19.59 -55.92
N ASN A 5 -7.75 18.31 -55.74
CA ASN A 5 -8.53 17.82 -54.60
C ASN A 5 -7.64 17.80 -53.35
N PHE A 6 -7.76 18.82 -52.49
CA PHE A 6 -7.22 18.79 -51.14
C PHE A 6 -8.03 17.81 -50.28
N ARG A 7 -7.52 16.59 -50.12
CA ARG A 7 -7.98 15.66 -49.08
C ARG A 7 -7.48 16.16 -47.73
N THR A 8 -8.38 16.68 -46.90
CA THR A 8 -8.10 16.93 -45.49
C THR A 8 -7.87 15.59 -44.78
N ARG A 9 -6.62 15.32 -44.39
CA ARG A 9 -6.31 14.22 -43.47
C ARG A 9 -6.95 14.55 -42.14
N LYS A 10 -7.99 13.80 -41.75
CA LYS A 10 -8.47 13.77 -40.36
C LYS A 10 -7.29 13.42 -39.47
N SER A 11 -6.83 14.37 -38.66
CA SER A 11 -5.87 14.11 -37.60
C SER A 11 -6.49 13.05 -36.67
N ASN A 12 -5.86 11.88 -36.59
CA ASN A 12 -6.15 10.92 -35.53
C ASN A 12 -5.71 11.58 -34.22
N ALA A 13 -6.64 12.32 -33.59
CA ALA A 13 -6.46 12.76 -32.23
C ALA A 13 -6.25 11.49 -31.38
N SER A 14 -5.03 11.27 -30.93
CA SER A 14 -4.73 10.25 -29.93
C SER A 14 -5.67 10.50 -28.77
N ARG A 15 -6.63 9.61 -28.55
CA ARG A 15 -7.53 9.65 -27.38
C ARG A 15 -6.63 9.68 -26.15
N ILE A 16 -6.47 10.86 -25.56
CA ILE A 16 -5.83 11.01 -24.25
C ILE A 16 -6.66 10.12 -23.32
N ARG A 17 -6.08 9.01 -22.86
CA ARG A 17 -6.72 8.14 -21.88
C ARG A 17 -7.02 9.02 -20.66
N ARG A 18 -8.29 9.14 -20.28
CA ARG A 18 -8.66 9.74 -18.99
C ARG A 18 -7.90 8.98 -17.91
N THR A 19 -6.98 9.66 -17.23
CA THR A 19 -6.34 9.13 -16.05
C THR A 19 -7.37 9.15 -14.93
N TYR A 20 -7.88 7.98 -14.56
CA TYR A 20 -8.75 7.86 -13.40
C TYR A 20 -7.91 8.06 -12.15
N LYS A 21 -8.28 9.06 -11.35
CA LYS A 21 -7.71 9.24 -10.02
C LYS A 21 -7.89 7.96 -9.24
N THR A 22 -6.79 7.42 -8.75
CA THR A 22 -6.78 6.15 -8.03
C THR A 22 -6.27 6.40 -6.62
N TYR A 23 -7.05 5.99 -5.64
CA TYR A 23 -6.79 6.20 -4.21
C TYR A 23 -6.55 4.86 -3.54
N PHE A 24 -5.77 4.86 -2.46
CA PHE A 24 -5.54 3.64 -1.69
C PHE A 24 -6.84 3.15 -1.05
N ALA A 25 -7.06 1.84 -1.14
CA ALA A 25 -7.96 1.09 -0.29
C ALA A 25 -7.13 0.17 0.61
N PHE A 26 -7.62 -0.14 1.81
CA PHE A 26 -6.89 -0.94 2.79
C PHE A 26 -7.62 -2.25 3.06
N ASN A 27 -6.90 -3.36 2.98
CA ASN A 27 -7.43 -4.69 3.21
C ASN A 27 -6.78 -5.32 4.44
N PHE A 28 -7.60 -5.80 5.37
CA PHE A 28 -7.17 -6.41 6.63
C PHE A 28 -7.33 -7.94 6.66
N SER A 29 -7.79 -8.55 5.56
CA SER A 29 -8.17 -9.98 5.51
C SER A 29 -7.00 -10.94 5.72
N PHE A 30 -5.76 -10.44 5.59
CA PHE A 30 -4.55 -11.26 5.56
C PHE A 30 -3.53 -10.87 6.64
N LEU A 31 -3.99 -10.26 7.72
CA LEU A 31 -3.17 -10.09 8.93
C LEU A 31 -2.54 -11.42 9.34
N THR A 32 -1.30 -11.34 9.82
CA THR A 32 -0.57 -12.49 10.34
C THR A 32 -1.34 -13.16 11.48
N ARG A 33 -1.13 -14.48 11.60
CA ARG A 33 -1.66 -15.27 12.72
C ARG A 33 -0.86 -15.06 14.00
N ASP A 34 0.31 -14.42 13.93
CA ASP A 34 1.06 -14.02 15.12
C ASP A 34 0.31 -12.92 15.87
N LYS A 35 -0.21 -13.28 17.05
CA LYS A 35 -1.01 -12.39 17.90
C LYS A 35 -0.28 -11.13 18.33
N ARG A 36 1.05 -11.12 18.28
CA ARG A 36 1.86 -9.94 18.65
C ARG A 36 1.74 -8.81 17.62
N TYR A 37 1.41 -9.14 16.38
CA TYR A 37 1.47 -8.21 15.25
C TYR A 37 0.12 -8.08 14.51
N ASN A 38 -0.98 -8.47 15.15
CA ASN A 38 -2.32 -8.38 14.58
C ASN A 38 -3.29 -7.66 15.53
N LEU A 39 -4.57 -7.63 15.13
CA LEU A 39 -5.67 -7.00 15.88
C LEU A 39 -6.37 -7.98 16.84
N ASP A 40 -5.70 -9.04 17.28
CA ASP A 40 -6.27 -9.96 18.27
C ASP A 40 -6.57 -9.20 19.57
N LYS A 41 -7.75 -9.45 20.16
CA LYS A 41 -8.21 -8.78 21.39
C LYS A 41 -7.27 -9.00 22.59
N ASN A 42 -6.45 -10.04 22.58
CA ASN A 42 -5.47 -10.33 23.61
C ASN A 42 -4.13 -9.64 23.36
N ASN A 43 -3.98 -8.91 22.26
CA ASN A 43 -2.80 -8.11 21.96
C ASN A 43 -2.85 -6.77 22.71
N ASN A 44 -2.32 -6.76 23.93
CA ASN A 44 -2.28 -5.57 24.78
C ASN A 44 -1.39 -4.43 24.22
N SER A 45 -0.64 -4.66 23.14
CA SER A 45 0.17 -3.61 22.52
C SER A 45 -0.62 -2.71 21.55
N ILE A 46 -1.83 -3.12 21.13
CA ILE A 46 -2.70 -2.33 20.26
C ILE A 46 -3.74 -1.59 21.12
N ASP A 47 -3.27 -0.57 21.84
CA ASP A 47 -4.13 0.28 22.65
C ASP A 47 -4.97 1.25 21.81
N LYS A 48 -5.83 2.04 22.46
CA LYS A 48 -6.67 3.04 21.78
C LYS A 48 -5.84 4.09 21.02
N ASN A 49 -4.64 4.43 21.50
CA ASN A 49 -3.77 5.43 20.85
C ASN A 49 -3.17 4.88 19.56
N VAL A 50 -2.72 3.62 19.56
CA VAL A 50 -2.26 2.92 18.35
C VAL A 50 -3.40 2.79 17.34
N GLN A 51 -4.60 2.42 17.78
CA GLN A 51 -5.77 2.30 16.92
C GLN A 51 -6.15 3.65 16.29
N ALA A 52 -6.22 4.72 17.09
CA ALA A 52 -6.50 6.05 16.58
C ALA A 52 -5.45 6.48 15.56
N LYS A 53 -4.16 6.24 15.84
CA LYS A 53 -3.08 6.62 14.93
C LYS A 53 -3.08 5.81 13.64
N LEU A 54 -3.44 4.53 13.71
CA LEU A 54 -3.62 3.66 12.55
C LEU A 54 -4.72 4.20 11.63
N LEU A 55 -5.88 4.55 12.20
CA LEU A 55 -7.01 5.10 11.43
C LEU A 55 -6.66 6.45 10.81
N GLU A 56 -6.05 7.37 11.57
CA GLU A 56 -5.57 8.66 11.08
C GLU A 56 -4.61 8.49 9.89
N LYS A 57 -3.68 7.52 9.98
CA LYS A 57 -2.71 7.27 8.92
C LYS A 57 -3.37 6.66 7.68
N ILE A 58 -4.32 5.74 7.87
CA ILE A 58 -5.12 5.17 6.77
C ILE A 58 -5.93 6.25 6.06
N GLU A 59 -6.63 7.11 6.81
CA GLU A 59 -7.36 8.26 6.26
C GLU A 59 -6.42 9.15 5.43
N LYS A 60 -5.30 9.59 6.02
CA LYS A 60 -4.33 10.45 5.33
C LYS A 60 -3.78 9.84 4.05
N LEU A 61 -3.55 8.53 4.02
CA LEU A 61 -3.07 7.83 2.82
C LEU A 61 -4.19 7.60 1.78
N SER A 62 -5.46 7.77 2.17
CA SER A 62 -6.63 7.54 1.31
C SER A 62 -7.19 8.82 0.67
N ILE A 63 -6.84 10.01 1.19
CA ILE A 63 -7.37 11.30 0.69
C ILE A 63 -6.70 11.80 -0.60
N GLU A 64 -5.46 11.36 -0.87
CA GLU A 64 -4.70 11.78 -2.04
C GLU A 64 -4.50 10.65 -3.05
N GLU A 65 -4.26 11.03 -4.30
CA GLU A 65 -3.95 10.08 -5.36
C GLU A 65 -2.69 9.28 -5.04
N ILE A 66 -2.68 7.99 -5.39
CA ILE A 66 -1.56 7.08 -5.10
C ILE A 66 -0.24 7.64 -5.59
N SER A 67 -0.20 8.25 -6.78
CA SER A 67 1.00 8.87 -7.33
C SER A 67 1.58 9.97 -6.43
N VAL A 68 0.72 10.75 -5.77
CA VAL A 68 1.12 11.80 -4.83
C VAL A 68 1.61 11.17 -3.53
N VAL A 69 0.87 10.20 -3.00
CA VAL A 69 1.24 9.50 -1.74
C VAL A 69 2.58 8.78 -1.86
N LEU A 70 2.86 8.17 -3.01
CA LEU A 70 4.14 7.50 -3.29
C LEU A 70 5.32 8.47 -3.40
N GLY A 71 5.06 9.75 -3.65
CA GLY A 71 6.07 10.81 -3.68
C GLY A 71 6.35 11.46 -2.31
N TRP A 72 5.56 11.13 -1.28
CA TRP A 72 5.78 11.68 0.05
C TRP A 72 7.03 11.11 0.73
N ALA A 73 7.64 11.92 1.61
CA ALA A 73 8.67 11.44 2.52
C ALA A 73 8.12 10.31 3.42
N LYS A 74 8.94 9.32 3.76
CA LYS A 74 8.53 8.09 4.48
C LYS A 74 7.87 8.35 5.85
N GLU A 75 8.19 9.46 6.49
CA GLU A 75 7.58 9.90 7.74
C GLU A 75 6.08 10.15 7.55
N GLN A 76 5.71 10.64 6.36
CA GLN A 76 4.34 11.00 6.00
C GLN A 76 3.65 9.94 5.12
N GLY A 77 4.38 9.33 4.19
CA GLY A 77 3.89 8.36 3.22
C GLY A 77 4.33 6.93 3.53
N LEU A 78 4.95 6.31 2.54
CA LEU A 78 5.33 4.90 2.54
C LEU A 78 6.85 4.74 2.38
N GLU A 79 7.41 3.67 2.96
CA GLU A 79 8.77 3.20 2.66
C GLU A 79 8.74 1.76 2.11
N GLN A 80 9.70 1.42 1.27
CA GLN A 80 9.90 0.08 0.75
C GLN A 80 11.01 -0.62 1.51
N LEU A 81 10.81 -1.92 1.78
CA LEU A 81 11.81 -2.78 2.41
C LEU A 81 11.96 -4.07 1.60
N PRO A 82 13.18 -4.54 1.33
CA PRO A 82 13.41 -5.87 0.77
C PRO A 82 12.75 -6.96 1.63
N ASN A 83 12.17 -7.99 1.00
CA ASN A 83 11.50 -9.07 1.74
C ASN A 83 12.41 -9.75 2.77
N ASN A 84 13.70 -9.90 2.47
CA ASN A 84 14.67 -10.62 3.31
C ASN A 84 15.04 -9.91 4.61
N VAL A 85 14.72 -8.62 4.77
CA VAL A 85 15.00 -7.89 6.03
C VAL A 85 13.84 -7.93 7.02
N VAL A 86 12.66 -8.42 6.59
CA VAL A 86 11.44 -8.45 7.40
C VAL A 86 11.18 -9.87 7.90
N SER A 87 11.27 -10.06 9.20
CA SER A 87 11.01 -11.33 9.88
C SER A 87 9.52 -11.52 10.19
N LEU A 88 8.69 -11.56 9.15
CA LEU A 88 7.23 -11.69 9.25
C LEU A 88 6.75 -13.09 8.84
N SER A 89 6.01 -13.77 9.71
CA SER A 89 5.23 -14.96 9.34
C SER A 89 3.98 -14.54 8.58
N ILE A 90 3.94 -14.78 7.27
CA ILE A 90 2.81 -14.43 6.40
C ILE A 90 1.61 -15.35 6.68
N ASN A 91 0.40 -14.79 6.55
CA ASN A 91 -0.82 -15.59 6.66
C ASN A 91 -0.85 -16.66 5.54
N PRO A 92 -1.01 -17.96 5.86
CA PRO A 92 -0.99 -19.02 4.85
C PRO A 92 -1.98 -18.82 3.70
N PHE A 93 -3.16 -18.22 3.96
CA PHE A 93 -4.15 -17.94 2.92
C PHE A 93 -3.68 -16.87 1.92
N PHE A 94 -2.84 -15.94 2.38
CA PHE A 94 -2.23 -14.95 1.48
C PHE A 94 -1.22 -15.64 0.56
N SER A 95 -0.33 -16.45 1.12
CA SER A 95 0.67 -17.21 0.38
C SER A 95 0.04 -18.19 -0.62
N SER A 96 -0.95 -18.99 -0.19
CA SER A 96 -1.59 -20.01 -1.03
C SER A 96 -2.43 -19.44 -2.17
N SER A 97 -2.67 -18.12 -2.16
CA SER A 97 -3.49 -17.47 -3.18
C SER A 97 -2.71 -16.99 -4.40
N GLY A 98 -1.40 -17.25 -4.48
CA GLY A 98 -0.52 -16.79 -5.58
C GLY A 98 -0.14 -15.31 -5.51
N ARG A 99 -0.82 -14.54 -4.65
CA ARG A 99 -0.63 -13.09 -4.48
C ARG A 99 0.80 -12.67 -4.12
N LEU A 100 1.50 -13.48 -3.34
CA LEU A 100 2.85 -13.12 -2.89
C LEU A 100 3.85 -13.06 -4.05
N GLU A 101 3.69 -13.95 -5.05
CA GLU A 101 4.55 -14.03 -6.24
C GLU A 101 4.24 -12.89 -7.22
N GLU A 102 2.97 -12.46 -7.30
CA GLU A 102 2.55 -11.38 -8.19
C GLU A 102 2.93 -9.97 -7.67
N TYR A 103 3.07 -9.80 -6.35
CA TYR A 103 3.09 -8.45 -5.71
C TYR A 103 4.51 -7.94 -5.41
N GLY A 104 5.53 -8.59 -5.98
CA GLY A 104 6.92 -8.16 -5.98
C GLY A 104 7.71 -8.45 -4.69
N ASP A 105 9.01 -8.12 -4.73
CA ASP A 105 9.99 -8.52 -3.72
C ASP A 105 10.19 -7.55 -2.55
N VAL A 106 9.27 -6.58 -2.41
CA VAL A 106 9.35 -5.56 -1.35
C VAL A 106 8.09 -5.54 -0.49
N TYR A 107 8.26 -5.33 0.81
CA TYR A 107 7.19 -4.88 1.68
C TYR A 107 7.07 -3.36 1.60
N TRP A 108 5.83 -2.89 1.78
CA TRP A 108 5.51 -1.49 1.96
C TRP A 108 5.20 -1.23 3.42
N VAL A 109 5.70 -0.11 3.94
CA VAL A 109 5.53 0.25 5.33
C VAL A 109 5.05 1.67 5.47
N PHE A 110 4.09 1.90 6.37
CA PHE A 110 3.81 3.24 6.89
C PHE A 110 3.99 3.28 8.41
N ARG A 111 4.51 4.41 8.89
CA ARG A 111 4.85 4.60 10.30
C ARG A 111 3.66 5.15 11.08
N LEU A 112 3.49 4.67 12.30
CA LEU A 112 2.58 5.20 13.31
C LEU A 112 3.35 6.11 14.29
N ASN A 113 4.28 6.90 13.76
CA ASN A 113 5.28 7.65 14.53
C ASN A 113 6.09 6.73 15.46
N ASP A 114 6.21 7.11 16.73
CA ASP A 114 6.87 6.40 17.82
C ASP A 114 6.08 5.18 18.34
N LYS A 115 4.84 4.97 17.86
CA LYS A 115 3.92 3.94 18.39
C LYS A 115 3.99 2.62 17.65
N GLY A 116 4.64 2.61 16.49
CA GLY A 116 4.80 1.41 15.67
C GLY A 116 4.81 1.71 14.19
N ARG A 117 4.55 0.66 13.43
CA ARG A 117 4.51 0.69 11.97
C ARG A 117 3.64 -0.44 11.43
N VAL A 118 3.14 -0.25 10.23
CA VAL A 118 2.32 -1.24 9.54
C VAL A 118 3.09 -1.76 8.36
N ILE A 119 3.15 -3.08 8.22
CA ILE A 119 3.83 -3.77 7.12
C ILE A 119 2.77 -4.39 6.22
N GLY A 120 2.94 -4.23 4.92
CA GLY A 120 2.00 -4.73 3.94
C GLY A 120 2.57 -4.95 2.55
N LYS A 121 1.68 -5.33 1.64
CA LYS A 121 1.94 -5.47 0.20
C LYS A 121 0.94 -4.62 -0.56
N ILE A 122 1.35 -4.05 -1.69
CA ILE A 122 0.46 -3.26 -2.54
C ILE A 122 0.19 -4.04 -3.82
N ASN A 123 -1.09 -4.17 -4.19
CA ASN A 123 -1.50 -4.57 -5.53
C ASN A 123 -2.45 -3.52 -6.08
N ARG A 124 -2.10 -2.93 -7.24
CA ARG A 124 -2.84 -1.83 -7.85
C ARG A 124 -3.04 -0.71 -6.83
N ASN A 125 -4.26 -0.56 -6.31
CA ASN A 125 -4.64 0.45 -5.35
C ASN A 125 -4.96 -0.10 -3.95
N ILE A 126 -4.77 -1.40 -3.73
CA ILE A 126 -5.07 -2.05 -2.46
C ILE A 126 -3.77 -2.24 -1.69
N PHE A 127 -3.70 -1.64 -0.50
CA PHE A 127 -2.70 -1.94 0.51
C PHE A 127 -3.22 -3.08 1.39
N TYR A 128 -2.62 -4.26 1.26
CA TYR A 128 -2.89 -5.39 2.13
C TYR A 128 -2.06 -5.25 3.40
N ILE A 129 -2.74 -5.04 4.53
CA ILE A 129 -2.12 -4.96 5.84
C ILE A 129 -1.83 -6.39 6.32
N LEU A 130 -0.55 -6.69 6.51
CA LEU A 130 -0.08 -8.02 6.90
C LEU A 130 0.36 -8.06 8.36
N ALA A 131 0.86 -6.95 8.91
CA ALA A 131 1.27 -6.85 10.30
C ALA A 131 1.21 -5.41 10.84
N ILE A 132 0.99 -5.29 12.15
CA ILE A 132 1.08 -4.05 12.91
C ILE A 132 2.16 -4.26 13.99
N ASP A 133 3.33 -3.66 13.79
CA ASP A 133 4.52 -3.82 14.62
C ASP A 133 4.70 -2.62 15.55
N THR A 134 4.13 -2.72 16.75
CA THR A 134 4.24 -1.70 17.81
C THR A 134 5.53 -1.81 18.61
N LYS A 135 6.23 -2.95 18.50
CA LYS A 135 7.48 -3.21 19.24
C LYS A 135 8.73 -2.99 18.40
N PHE A 136 8.56 -2.65 17.12
CA PHE A 136 9.64 -2.44 16.16
C PHE A 136 10.56 -3.67 15.98
N ASN A 137 10.00 -4.87 16.12
CA ASN A 137 10.78 -6.12 16.15
C ASN A 137 10.79 -6.87 14.80
N LEU A 138 9.95 -6.47 13.83
CA LEU A 138 9.88 -7.18 12.54
C LEU A 138 11.05 -6.88 11.61
N TYR A 139 11.72 -5.74 11.75
CA TYR A 139 12.97 -5.42 11.02
C TYR A 139 13.76 -4.33 11.76
N LYS A 140 15.09 -4.28 11.54
CA LYS A 140 15.96 -3.26 12.14
C LYS A 140 15.86 -1.93 11.40
N HIS A 141 15.93 -0.82 12.15
CA HIS A 141 16.00 0.52 11.60
C HIS A 141 17.44 0.95 11.31
#